data_AF-A0A8J3EB22-F1
#
_entry.id   AF-A0A8J3EB22-F1
#
_cell.length_a   1.000
_cell.length_b   1.000
_cell.length_c   1.000
_cell.angle_alpha   90.00
_cell.angle_beta   90.00
_cell.angle_gamma   90.00
#
_symmetry.space_group_name_H-M   'P 1'
#
loop_
_entity.id
_entity.type
_entity.pdbx_description
1 polymer ?
#
loop_
_entity_poly.entity_id
_entity_poly.type
_entity_poly.pdbx_seq_one_letter_code
_entity_poly.pdbx_strand_id
1 'polypeptide(L)'
;MLAPLHDSLALGTPILWRSVHRLPEHARFHHAVHIQAGMACETCHGPVWTMPRTEKVRTLSMGWCLGCHRNPEAQRHPAAAAFDRDRHGGGADPDGCRPGGAGAPRLRHSGVEIPPLTRCSVCHR
;
A
#
# COMPACT_ATOMS: atom_id res chain seq x y z
N MET A 1 -28.55 -11.40 -5.41
CA MET A 1 -27.13 -10.97 -5.49
C MET A 1 -26.15 -11.94 -4.79
N LEU A 2 -26.59 -12.85 -3.90
CA LEU A 2 -25.71 -13.79 -3.19
C LEU A 2 -25.56 -15.18 -3.83
N ALA A 3 -26.18 -15.43 -4.99
CA ALA A 3 -26.13 -16.74 -5.65
C ALA A 3 -24.71 -17.31 -5.79
N PRO A 4 -23.67 -16.54 -6.21
CA PRO A 4 -22.31 -17.07 -6.30
C PRO A 4 -21.73 -17.58 -4.96
N LEU A 5 -22.15 -17.00 -3.83
CA LEU A 5 -21.72 -17.44 -2.51
C LEU A 5 -22.39 -18.77 -2.12
N HIS A 6 -23.69 -18.88 -2.38
CA HIS A 6 -24.43 -20.12 -2.10
C HIS A 6 -23.96 -21.28 -2.98
N ASP A 7 -23.73 -21.03 -4.26
CA ASP A 7 -23.24 -22.04 -5.20
C ASP A 7 -21.84 -22.52 -4.80
N SER A 8 -20.97 -21.59 -4.39
CA SER A 8 -19.63 -21.92 -3.90
C SER A 8 -19.68 -22.80 -2.65
N LEU A 9 -20.57 -22.47 -1.71
CA LEU A 9 -20.78 -23.25 -0.50
C LEU A 9 -21.34 -24.66 -0.80
N ALA A 10 -22.34 -24.76 -1.68
CA ALA A 10 -23.03 -26.01 -1.97
C ALA A 10 -22.19 -26.97 -2.82
N LEU A 11 -21.44 -26.46 -3.79
CA LEU A 11 -20.70 -27.26 -4.76
C LEU A 11 -19.21 -27.41 -4.41
N GLY A 12 -18.71 -26.66 -3.43
CA GLY A 12 -17.29 -26.61 -3.10
C GLY A 12 -16.42 -25.90 -4.14
N THR A 13 -17.02 -25.26 -5.15
CA THR A 13 -16.31 -24.52 -6.20
C THR A 13 -15.93 -23.12 -5.70
N PRO A 14 -14.64 -22.72 -5.71
CA PRO A 14 -14.24 -21.39 -5.26
C PRO A 14 -14.82 -20.25 -6.11
N ILE A 15 -15.16 -19.13 -5.46
CA ILE A 15 -15.53 -17.90 -6.17
C ILE A 15 -14.31 -17.34 -6.91
N LEU A 16 -14.47 -17.09 -8.21
CA LEU A 16 -13.45 -16.49 -9.05
C LEU A 16 -13.38 -14.96 -8.86
N TRP A 17 -12.72 -14.52 -7.80
CA TRP A 17 -12.50 -13.11 -7.52
C TRP A 17 -11.62 -12.44 -8.58
N ARG A 18 -12.06 -11.30 -9.10
CA ARG A 18 -11.23 -10.45 -9.96
C ARG A 18 -10.41 -9.50 -9.10
N SER A 19 -9.11 -9.74 -9.01
CA SER A 19 -8.20 -8.82 -8.32
C SER A 19 -8.08 -7.49 -9.08
N VAL A 20 -8.23 -6.38 -8.34
CA VAL A 20 -8.13 -5.00 -8.84
C VAL A 20 -6.68 -4.49 -8.83
N HIS A 21 -5.91 -4.92 -7.83
CA HIS A 21 -4.51 -4.54 -7.63
C HIS A 21 -3.62 -5.74 -7.93
N ARG A 22 -3.11 -5.82 -9.17
CA ARG A 22 -2.14 -6.82 -9.59
C ARG A 22 -0.89 -6.13 -10.12
N LEU A 23 0.25 -6.42 -9.51
CA LEU A 23 1.56 -6.02 -10.01
C LEU A 23 2.10 -7.10 -10.97
N PRO A 24 3.03 -6.75 -11.87
CA PRO A 24 3.77 -7.74 -12.66
C PRO A 24 4.50 -8.74 -11.77
N GLU A 25 4.64 -9.98 -12.23
CA GLU A 25 5.21 -11.08 -11.42
C GLU A 25 6.68 -10.85 -11.01
N HIS A 26 7.42 -10.11 -11.81
CA HIS A 26 8.81 -9.72 -11.51
C HIS A 26 8.93 -8.61 -10.45
N ALA A 27 7.80 -8.10 -9.92
CA ALA A 27 7.74 -7.10 -8.86
C ALA A 27 6.95 -7.68 -7.67
N ARG A 28 7.66 -8.01 -6.60
CA ARG A 28 7.07 -8.57 -5.38
C ARG A 28 6.77 -7.45 -4.38
N PHE A 29 5.54 -7.43 -3.88
CA PHE A 29 5.10 -6.50 -2.83
C PHE A 29 4.87 -7.24 -1.51
N HIS A 30 5.35 -6.66 -0.41
CA HIS A 30 5.26 -7.28 0.92
C HIS A 30 4.42 -6.41 1.87
N HIS A 31 3.16 -6.76 2.11
CA HIS A 31 2.24 -5.94 2.92
C HIS A 31 2.77 -5.66 4.33
N ALA A 32 3.27 -6.67 5.02
CA ALA A 32 3.58 -6.54 6.45
C ALA A 32 4.68 -5.51 6.76
N VAL A 33 5.68 -5.33 5.88
CA VAL A 33 6.75 -4.34 6.12
C VAL A 33 6.23 -2.91 6.00
N HIS A 34 5.26 -2.68 5.11
CA HIS A 34 4.65 -1.36 4.93
C HIS A 34 3.73 -1.01 6.10
N ILE A 35 2.91 -1.96 6.55
CA ILE A 35 2.02 -1.78 7.72
C ILE A 35 2.85 -1.55 8.99
N GLN A 36 3.89 -2.35 9.22
CA GLN A 36 4.79 -2.16 10.38
C GLN A 36 5.58 -0.85 10.30
N ALA A 37 5.92 -0.41 9.09
CA ALA A 37 6.49 0.91 8.87
C ALA A 37 5.49 2.05 9.11
N GLY A 38 4.19 1.77 9.27
CA GLY A 38 3.16 2.78 9.55
C GLY A 38 2.49 3.36 8.31
N MET A 39 2.55 2.66 7.17
CA MET A 39 1.79 3.04 5.98
C MET A 39 0.33 2.63 6.14
N ALA A 40 -0.59 3.57 5.99
CA ALA A 40 -2.02 3.31 6.06
C ALA A 40 -2.54 2.62 4.81
N CYS A 41 -3.60 1.82 4.95
CA CYS A 41 -4.25 1.12 3.83
C CYS A 41 -4.74 2.10 2.74
N GLU A 42 -5.30 3.24 3.16
CA GLU A 42 -5.90 4.24 2.27
C GLU A 42 -4.88 4.95 1.37
N THR A 43 -3.62 5.03 1.80
CA THR A 43 -2.55 5.64 1.00
C THR A 43 -2.39 4.92 -0.35
N CYS A 44 -2.54 3.59 -0.35
CA CYS A 44 -2.42 2.75 -1.54
C CYS A 44 -3.77 2.40 -2.18
N HIS A 45 -4.79 2.13 -1.36
CA HIS A 45 -6.08 1.57 -1.82
C HIS A 45 -7.23 2.58 -1.82
N GLY A 46 -7.01 3.81 -1.35
CA GLY A 46 -8.06 4.81 -1.18
C GLY A 46 -9.02 4.48 -0.04
N PRO A 47 -10.15 5.19 0.06
CA PRO A 47 -11.11 4.99 1.14
C PRO A 47 -11.97 3.74 0.89
N VAL A 48 -11.39 2.55 1.03
CA VAL A 48 -12.04 1.27 0.67
C VAL A 48 -13.39 1.07 1.41
N TRP A 49 -13.55 1.64 2.61
CA TRP A 49 -14.79 1.51 3.38
C TRP A 49 -15.97 2.29 2.80
N THR A 50 -15.74 3.26 1.91
CA THR A 50 -16.80 3.97 1.18
C THR A 50 -17.02 3.42 -0.22
N MET A 51 -16.20 2.47 -0.67
CA MET A 51 -16.27 1.91 -2.02
C MET A 51 -17.35 0.81 -2.11
N PRO A 52 -18.45 1.02 -2.87
CA PRO A 52 -19.43 -0.04 -3.12
C PRO A 52 -18.84 -1.20 -3.93
N ARG A 53 -17.80 -0.90 -4.72
CA ARG A 53 -16.95 -1.84 -5.45
C ARG A 53 -15.51 -1.35 -5.36
N THR A 54 -14.57 -2.26 -5.11
CA THR A 54 -13.16 -1.90 -5.06
C THR A 54 -12.66 -1.40 -6.41
N GLU A 55 -11.93 -0.29 -6.37
CA GLU A 55 -11.39 0.37 -7.56
C GLU A 55 -9.91 0.70 -7.37
N LYS A 56 -9.20 0.87 -8.48
CA LYS A 56 -7.80 1.28 -8.47
C LYS A 56 -7.74 2.80 -8.46
N VAL A 57 -7.52 3.40 -7.29
CA VAL A 57 -7.40 4.87 -7.12
C VAL A 57 -5.97 5.39 -7.24
N ARG A 58 -4.98 4.49 -7.24
CA ARG A 58 -3.55 4.78 -7.42
C ARG A 58 -2.98 3.95 -8.55
N THR A 59 -2.04 4.50 -9.30
CA THR A 59 -1.42 3.78 -10.42
C THR A 59 -0.65 2.54 -9.98
N LEU A 60 -0.06 2.58 -8.78
CA LEU A 60 0.89 1.59 -8.26
C LEU A 60 2.01 1.28 -9.27
N SER A 61 2.40 2.29 -10.05
CA SER A 61 3.54 2.21 -10.95
C SER A 61 4.84 2.26 -10.15
N MET A 62 5.95 1.81 -10.75
CA MET A 62 7.28 1.95 -10.13
C MET A 62 7.56 3.40 -9.71
N GLY A 63 7.20 4.38 -10.55
CA GLY A 63 7.39 5.81 -10.24
C GLY A 63 6.61 6.25 -8.99
N TRP A 64 5.40 5.76 -8.83
CA TRP A 64 4.58 6.02 -7.64
C TRP A 64 5.19 5.39 -6.38
N CYS A 65 5.61 4.11 -6.45
CA CYS A 65 6.30 3.44 -5.33
C CYS A 65 7.60 4.15 -4.95
N LEU A 66 8.40 4.56 -5.95
CA LEU A 66 9.66 5.26 -5.72
C LEU A 66 9.46 6.66 -5.13
N GLY A 67 8.32 7.31 -5.37
CA GLY A 67 7.98 8.56 -4.68
C GLY A 67 8.03 8.40 -3.16
N CYS A 68 7.41 7.33 -2.63
CA CYS A 68 7.43 7.03 -1.21
C CYS A 68 8.77 6.46 -0.76
N HIS A 69 9.40 5.58 -1.53
CA HIS A 69 10.70 5.00 -1.13
C HIS A 69 11.83 6.04 -1.05
N ARG A 70 11.69 7.19 -1.73
CA ARG A 70 12.62 8.34 -1.62
C ARG A 70 12.35 9.23 -0.41
N ASN A 71 11.10 9.31 0.06
CA ASN A 71 10.72 10.13 1.20
C ASN A 71 9.61 9.43 2.03
N PRO A 72 9.92 8.34 2.74
CA PRO A 72 8.91 7.50 3.38
C PRO A 72 8.23 8.19 4.57
N GLU A 73 8.93 9.10 5.26
CA GLU A 73 8.40 9.81 6.43
C GLU A 73 7.21 10.71 6.10
N ALA A 74 7.11 11.21 4.86
CA ALA A 74 6.00 12.08 4.44
C ALA A 74 4.63 11.38 4.42
N GLN A 75 4.60 10.05 4.46
CA GLN A 75 3.38 9.24 4.38
C GLN A 75 3.25 8.29 5.57
N ARG A 76 4.14 8.42 6.56
CA ARG A 76 4.24 7.53 7.69
C ARG A 76 3.32 7.97 8.82
N HIS A 77 2.51 7.05 9.31
CA HIS A 77 1.72 7.19 10.53
C HIS A 77 2.32 6.35 11.67
N PRO A 78 1.92 6.57 12.93
CA PRO A 78 2.20 5.60 13.99
C PRO A 78 1.70 4.21 13.56
N ALA A 79 2.50 3.15 13.76
CA ALA A 79 2.14 1.81 13.30
C ALA A 79 0.78 1.33 13.85
N ALA A 80 0.43 1.70 15.08
CA ALA A 80 -0.87 1.39 15.68
C ALA A 80 -2.07 2.02 14.95
N ALA A 81 -1.84 3.07 14.16
CA ALA A 81 -2.87 3.77 13.40
C ALA A 81 -2.98 3.30 11.93
N ALA A 82 -2.20 2.29 11.50
CA ALA A 82 -2.22 1.84 10.10
C ALA A 82 -3.61 1.33 9.63
N PHE A 83 -4.48 0.94 10.58
CA PHE A 83 -5.85 0.48 10.34
C PHE A 83 -6.93 1.49 10.78
N ASP A 84 -6.52 2.66 11.28
CA ASP A 84 -7.45 3.71 11.68
C ASP A 84 -8.01 4.40 10.44
N ARG A 85 -9.29 4.16 10.15
CA ARG A 85 -10.00 4.71 8.98
C ARG A 85 -10.27 6.22 9.10
N ASP A 86 -10.31 6.74 10.32
CA ASP A 86 -10.73 8.12 10.60
C ASP A 86 -9.52 9.06 10.59
N ARG A 87 -8.29 8.50 10.63
CA ARG A 87 -7.05 9.22 10.31
C ARG A 87 -6.85 9.35 8.80
N HIS A 88 -7.76 10.09 8.19
CA HIS A 88 -7.51 10.74 6.92
C HIS A 88 -6.25 11.60 7.05
N GLY A 89 -5.23 11.27 6.26
CA GLY A 89 -3.96 11.98 6.10
C GLY A 89 -3.93 13.44 6.55
N GLY A 90 -3.78 13.71 7.85
CA GLY A 90 -3.62 15.06 8.44
C GLY A 90 -2.27 15.70 8.15
N GLY A 91 -1.70 15.40 6.97
CA GLY A 91 -0.34 15.69 6.53
C GLY A 91 0.10 14.88 5.30
N ALA A 92 -0.71 13.88 4.87
CA ALA A 92 -0.42 13.10 3.67
C ALA A 92 -0.96 13.82 2.43
N ASP A 93 -0.09 14.04 1.45
CA ASP A 93 -0.44 14.59 0.14
C ASP A 93 -1.66 13.85 -0.48
N PRO A 94 -2.74 14.56 -0.87
CA PRO A 94 -3.94 13.95 -1.47
C PRO A 94 -3.66 13.21 -2.78
N ASP A 95 -2.56 13.54 -3.47
CA ASP A 95 -2.08 12.85 -4.67
C ASP A 95 -1.13 11.67 -4.35
N GLY A 96 -0.81 11.44 -3.06
CA GLY A 96 0.03 10.37 -2.56
C GLY A 96 1.54 10.67 -2.67
N CYS A 97 2.33 9.60 -2.82
CA CYS A 97 3.79 9.58 -2.91
C CYS A 97 4.40 10.53 -3.98
N ARG A 98 4.40 11.85 -3.77
CA ARG A 98 5.19 12.79 -4.56
C ARG A 98 6.68 12.64 -4.24
N PRO A 99 7.59 12.82 -5.22
CA PRO A 99 9.01 12.91 -4.91
C PRO A 99 9.23 14.11 -3.97
N GLY A 100 9.51 13.83 -2.71
CA GLY A 100 9.94 14.86 -1.76
C GLY A 100 11.21 15.55 -2.25
N GLY A 101 11.40 16.81 -1.88
CA GLY A 101 12.62 17.55 -2.18
C GLY A 101 13.87 16.81 -1.71
N ALA A 102 14.99 17.02 -2.41
CA ALA A 102 16.27 16.44 -2.06
C ALA A 102 16.64 16.80 -0.60
N GLY A 103 16.85 15.80 0.27
CA GLY A 103 17.27 16.02 1.66
C GLY A 103 16.48 15.29 2.75
N ALA A 104 15.61 14.33 2.43
CA ALA A 104 14.93 13.54 3.45
C ALA A 104 15.93 12.80 4.38
N PRO A 105 15.74 12.83 5.71
CA PRO A 105 16.62 12.14 6.64
C PRO A 105 16.65 10.64 6.38
N ARG A 106 17.80 9.99 6.69
CA ARG A 106 17.96 8.54 6.58
C ARG A 106 16.94 7.84 7.50
N LEU A 107 16.08 7.02 6.91
CA LEU A 107 15.06 6.24 7.62
C LEU A 107 15.72 5.34 8.67
N ARG A 108 15.17 5.33 9.89
CA ARG A 108 15.63 4.45 10.98
C ARG A 108 14.48 3.59 11.47
N HIS A 109 14.75 2.30 11.68
CA HIS A 109 13.83 1.39 12.36
C HIS A 109 14.52 0.87 13.62
N SER A 110 13.90 1.09 14.79
CA SER A 110 14.42 0.64 16.09
C SER A 110 15.87 1.09 16.35
N GLY A 111 16.22 2.32 15.94
CA GLY A 111 17.55 2.91 16.08
C GLY A 111 18.55 2.57 14.96
N VAL A 112 18.27 1.55 14.13
CA VAL A 112 19.14 1.10 13.04
C VAL A 112 18.78 1.83 11.74
N GLU A 113 19.79 2.30 11.02
CA GLU A 113 19.62 2.93 9.70
C GLU A 113 19.21 1.88 8.66
N ILE A 114 18.14 2.18 7.92
CA ILE A 114 17.64 1.29 6.86
C ILE A 114 18.38 1.62 5.55
N PRO A 115 18.87 0.61 4.82
CA PRO A 115 19.43 0.83 3.48
C PRO A 115 18.45 1.55 2.54
N PRO A 116 18.95 2.23 1.50
CA PRO A 116 18.08 2.90 0.54
C PRO A 116 17.04 1.93 -0.06
N LEU A 117 15.76 2.31 0.06
CA LEU A 117 14.62 1.53 -0.41
C LEU A 117 14.45 1.55 -1.95
N THR A 118 15.33 2.27 -2.64
CA THR A 118 15.28 2.49 -4.10
C THR A 118 16.13 1.49 -4.89
N ARG A 119 16.73 0.48 -4.24
CA ARG A 119 17.48 -0.58 -4.92
C ARG A 119 16.55 -1.56 -5.60
N CYS A 120 16.92 -2.06 -6.78
CA CYS A 120 16.09 -3.01 -7.54
C CYS A 120 15.72 -4.26 -6.73
N SER A 121 16.66 -4.78 -5.92
CA SER A 121 16.48 -5.98 -5.09
C SER A 121 15.42 -5.85 -3.99
N VAL A 122 14.95 -4.63 -3.70
CA VAL A 122 13.86 -4.39 -2.73
C VAL A 122 12.54 -4.97 -3.26
N CYS A 123 12.29 -4.84 -4.56
CA CYS A 123 11.02 -5.26 -5.19
C CYS A 123 11.21 -6.34 -6.27
N HIS A 124 12.35 -6.36 -6.95
CA HIS A 124 12.62 -7.27 -8.06
C HIS A 124 13.43 -8.48 -7.60
N ARG A 125 12.89 -9.67 -7.87
CA ARG A 125 13.50 -10.98 -7.60
C ARG A 125 13.10 -11.97 -8.66
#